data_AF-A0A932A2M9-F1
#
_entry.id   AF-A0A932A2M9-F1
#
_cell.length_a   1.000
_cell.length_b   1.000
_cell.length_c   1.000
_cell.angle_alpha   90.00
_cell.angle_beta   90.00
_cell.angle_gamma   90.00
#
_symmetry.space_group_name_H-M   'P 1'
#
loop_
_entity.id
_entity.type
_entity.pdbx_description
1 polymer ?
#
loop_
_entity_poly.entity_id
_entity_poly.type
_entity_poly.pdbx_seq_one_letter_code
_entity_poly.pdbx_strand_id
1 'polypeptide(L)'
;MAAVPSNLVVANQKWIIEVQDSEIYVEEARIGKITSPDHDIIIRAKQGQSPQIRPVRYQNAIELHYVRYVTIDGFTLSNFQKGSGVYLVGAIKCTVKNCTLVNGTYPAIAIYGGADNSILNNVIHHNALGIVIYYYSYGNIIKNNLLYKNSTYGFLLYRNVHHNIFENNTLFNNAREAYTRKDIGEGNLFTNNIIYNARQNPAITFEAAPPKGTVFSYNNIYAPLGTIGLGIGEHSISEDPLFVSLQSCHGTV
;
A
#
# COMPACT_ATOMS: atom_id res chain seq x y z
N MET A 1 1.92 18.37 14.73
CA MET A 1 0.48 18.51 14.32
C MET A 1 -0.32 19.56 15.10
N ALA A 2 0.03 19.92 16.35
CA ALA A 2 -0.78 20.82 17.17
C ALA A 2 -1.00 22.23 16.58
N ALA A 3 -0.02 22.77 15.85
CA ALA A 3 -0.11 24.08 15.22
C ALA A 3 -1.06 24.16 14.01
N VAL A 4 -1.39 23.02 13.39
CA VAL A 4 -2.27 22.99 12.21
C VAL A 4 -3.73 23.20 12.67
N PRO A 5 -4.47 24.18 12.13
CA PRO A 5 -5.88 24.39 12.46
C PRO A 5 -6.71 23.12 12.31
N SER A 6 -7.76 22.96 13.11
CA SER A 6 -8.69 21.83 12.97
C SER A 6 -9.45 21.86 11.63
N ASN A 7 -9.69 23.05 11.08
CA ASN A 7 -10.39 23.27 9.83
C ASN A 7 -9.65 24.30 8.96
N LEU A 8 -8.98 23.80 7.92
CA LEU A 8 -8.18 24.63 7.01
C LEU A 8 -9.04 25.46 6.06
N VAL A 9 -10.26 25.01 5.77
CA VAL A 9 -11.22 25.75 4.93
C VAL A 9 -11.67 27.03 5.64
N VAL A 10 -12.02 26.93 6.92
CA VAL A 10 -12.40 28.11 7.73
C VAL A 10 -11.20 29.02 7.97
N ALA A 11 -10.02 28.44 8.21
CA ALA A 11 -8.79 29.21 8.37
C ALA A 11 -8.31 29.85 7.05
N ASN A 12 -8.86 29.42 5.90
CA ASN A 12 -8.40 29.79 4.56
C ASN A 12 -6.89 29.58 4.39
N GLN A 13 -6.42 28.38 4.77
CA GLN A 13 -5.00 28.02 4.80
C GLN A 13 -4.71 26.70 4.07
N LYS A 14 -3.48 26.60 3.57
CA LYS A 14 -2.84 25.36 3.12
C LYS A 14 -1.59 25.13 3.97
N TRP A 15 -1.26 23.88 4.25
CA TRP A 15 -0.14 23.54 5.12
C TRP A 15 0.85 22.58 4.44
N ILE A 16 2.13 22.92 4.55
CA ILE A 16 3.24 22.01 4.25
C ILE A 16 4.04 21.82 5.54
N ILE A 17 4.14 20.57 5.98
CA ILE A 17 4.98 20.15 7.10
C ILE A 17 6.14 19.38 6.50
N GLU A 18 7.31 20.02 6.43
CA GLU A 18 8.53 19.39 5.93
C GLU A 18 9.47 19.05 7.09
N VAL A 19 9.70 17.76 7.30
CA VAL A 19 10.64 17.25 8.31
C VAL A 19 12.06 17.39 7.78
N GLN A 20 12.90 18.13 8.51
CA GLN A 20 14.19 18.63 8.02
C GLN A 20 15.37 17.70 8.26
N ASP A 21 15.19 16.64 9.05
CA ASP A 21 16.21 15.71 9.50
C ASP A 21 15.84 14.26 9.15
N SER A 22 16.73 13.32 9.51
CA SER A 22 16.54 11.88 9.37
C SER A 22 16.38 11.18 10.73
N GLU A 23 15.87 11.91 11.73
CA GLU A 23 15.74 11.40 13.10
C GLU A 23 14.63 10.34 13.22
N ILE A 24 14.62 9.64 14.35
CA ILE A 24 13.59 8.67 14.72
C ILE A 24 12.58 9.33 15.67
N TYR A 25 11.35 9.46 15.19
CA TYR A 25 10.19 9.96 15.92
C TYR A 25 9.43 8.79 16.53
N VAL A 26 9.49 8.66 17.86
CA VAL A 26 8.80 7.58 18.59
C VAL A 26 7.40 8.04 18.98
N GLU A 27 6.52 8.10 17.98
CA GLU A 27 5.14 8.56 18.13
C GLU A 27 4.21 7.99 17.05
N GLU A 28 2.91 8.20 17.24
CA GLU A 28 1.89 8.06 16.20
C GLU A 28 1.59 9.43 15.59
N ALA A 29 1.68 9.55 14.26
CA ALA A 29 1.24 10.73 13.54
C ALA A 29 -0.22 10.56 13.09
N ARG A 30 -1.17 10.96 13.94
CA ARG A 30 -2.60 10.97 13.62
C ARG A 30 -3.06 12.30 13.03
N ILE A 31 -3.71 12.25 11.87
CA ILE A 31 -4.23 13.40 11.13
C ILE A 31 -5.76 13.28 11.01
N GLY A 32 -6.47 14.23 11.59
CA GLY A 32 -7.94 14.32 11.63
C GLY A 32 -8.40 15.76 11.43
N LYS A 33 -8.04 16.36 10.30
CA LYS A 33 -8.30 17.78 9.97
C LYS A 33 -9.33 17.91 8.84
N ILE A 34 -10.08 19.00 8.84
CA ILE A 34 -11.00 19.34 7.73
C ILE A 34 -10.21 20.11 6.66
N THR A 35 -10.20 19.53 5.46
CA THR A 35 -9.41 19.95 4.30
C THR A 35 -10.26 19.89 3.03
N SER A 36 -9.82 20.55 1.98
CA SER A 36 -10.45 20.55 0.65
C SER A 36 -9.37 20.58 -0.45
N PRO A 37 -9.72 20.50 -1.76
CA PRO A 37 -8.73 20.57 -2.84
C PRO A 37 -7.81 21.79 -2.74
N ASP A 38 -8.34 22.95 -2.32
CA ASP A 38 -7.61 24.21 -2.22
C ASP A 38 -7.01 24.46 -0.82
N HIS A 39 -7.24 23.55 0.12
CA HIS A 39 -6.90 23.65 1.55
C HIS A 39 -6.35 22.31 2.06
N ASP A 40 -5.33 21.80 1.37
CA ASP A 40 -4.70 20.50 1.61
C ASP A 40 -3.58 20.57 2.66
N ILE A 41 -3.17 19.38 3.12
CA ILE A 41 -2.01 19.19 4.00
C ILE A 41 -1.01 18.29 3.28
N ILE A 42 0.22 18.76 3.15
CA ILE A 42 1.35 17.95 2.67
C ILE A 42 2.30 17.74 3.84
N ILE A 43 2.52 16.49 4.22
CA ILE A 43 3.51 16.09 5.22
C ILE A 43 4.59 15.32 4.47
N ARG A 44 5.81 15.85 4.45
CA ARG A 44 6.90 15.30 3.64
C ARG A 44 8.24 15.30 4.36
N ALA A 45 9.09 14.37 3.99
CA ALA A 45 10.51 14.46 4.24
C ALA A 45 11.15 15.52 3.33
N LYS A 46 12.15 16.24 3.85
CA LYS A 46 13.04 17.04 3.02
C LYS A 46 13.81 16.12 2.05
N GLN A 47 14.07 16.60 0.83
CA GLN A 47 14.87 15.87 -0.14
C GLN A 47 16.23 15.46 0.45
N GLY A 48 16.59 14.19 0.27
CA GLY A 48 17.83 13.61 0.80
C GLY A 48 17.77 13.23 2.28
N GLN A 49 16.67 13.52 2.97
CA GLN A 49 16.42 13.04 4.33
C GLN A 49 15.48 11.83 4.31
N SER A 50 15.60 10.99 5.34
CA SER A 50 14.71 9.84 5.56
C SER A 50 14.27 9.78 7.02
N PRO A 51 13.44 10.73 7.49
CA PRO A 51 12.89 10.72 8.84
C PRO A 51 12.11 9.42 9.06
N GLN A 52 12.29 8.87 10.26
CA GLN A 52 11.68 7.60 10.64
C GLN A 52 10.56 7.81 11.64
N ILE A 53 9.38 7.26 11.40
CA ILE A 53 8.33 7.18 12.41
C ILE A 53 8.26 5.75 12.93
N ARG A 54 8.41 5.62 14.25
CA ARG A 54 8.42 4.33 14.96
C ARG A 54 7.40 4.38 16.09
N PRO A 55 6.15 3.95 15.84
CA PRO A 55 5.11 4.03 16.85
C PRO A 55 5.37 3.00 17.97
N VAL A 56 4.75 3.24 19.14
CA VAL A 56 4.71 2.20 20.18
C VAL A 56 3.66 1.14 19.84
N ARG A 57 3.63 0.05 20.61
CA ARG A 57 2.69 -1.06 20.40
C ARG A 57 1.24 -0.55 20.41
N TYR A 58 0.42 -1.09 19.50
CA TYR A 58 -1.00 -0.75 19.25
C TYR A 58 -1.26 0.58 18.57
N GLN A 59 -0.22 1.32 18.19
CA GLN A 59 -0.36 2.55 17.41
C GLN A 59 -0.01 2.32 15.94
N ASN A 60 -0.65 3.10 15.07
CA ASN A 60 -0.20 3.22 13.69
C ASN A 60 1.01 4.15 13.64
N ALA A 61 1.89 4.02 12.64
CA ALA A 61 2.93 5.04 12.46
C ALA A 61 2.29 6.34 11.95
N ILE A 62 1.42 6.22 10.95
CA ILE A 62 0.60 7.32 10.44
C ILE A 62 -0.87 6.88 10.35
N GLU A 63 -1.79 7.68 10.89
CA GLU A 63 -3.23 7.48 10.74
C GLU A 63 -3.87 8.68 10.03
N LEU A 64 -4.51 8.42 8.88
CA LEU A 64 -5.37 9.38 8.18
C LEU A 64 -6.83 9.09 8.55
N HIS A 65 -7.36 9.85 9.51
CA HIS A 65 -8.63 9.56 10.18
C HIS A 65 -9.76 10.48 9.70
N TYR A 66 -10.60 9.97 8.80
CA TYR A 66 -11.74 10.68 8.17
C TYR A 66 -11.34 12.02 7.55
N VAL A 67 -10.16 12.04 6.92
CA VAL A 67 -9.59 13.22 6.26
C VAL A 67 -9.66 13.09 4.74
N ARG A 68 -9.36 14.20 4.06
CA ARG A 68 -9.26 14.23 2.61
C ARG A 68 -8.10 15.07 2.13
N TYR A 69 -7.64 14.88 0.90
CA TYR A 69 -6.59 15.73 0.31
C TYR A 69 -5.36 15.88 1.24
N VAL A 70 -4.91 14.79 1.87
CA VAL A 70 -3.67 14.77 2.67
C VAL A 70 -2.62 13.97 1.90
N THR A 71 -1.41 14.52 1.79
CA THR A 71 -0.26 13.82 1.20
C THR A 71 0.76 13.46 2.27
N ILE A 72 1.21 12.20 2.27
CA ILE A 72 2.35 11.69 3.03
C ILE A 72 3.44 11.30 2.02
N ASP A 73 4.66 11.83 2.21
CA ASP A 73 5.73 11.69 1.22
C ASP A 73 7.11 11.46 1.88
N GLY A 74 7.81 10.38 1.51
CA GLY A 74 9.24 10.24 1.78
C GLY A 74 9.64 9.75 3.18
N PHE A 75 8.73 9.13 3.93
CA PHE A 75 9.02 8.65 5.29
C PHE A 75 9.49 7.20 5.32
N THR A 76 10.35 6.86 6.27
CA THR A 76 10.55 5.47 6.69
C THR A 76 9.64 5.16 7.89
N LEU A 77 8.77 4.18 7.75
CA LEU A 77 7.83 3.74 8.79
C LEU A 77 8.25 2.36 9.25
N SER A 78 8.70 2.23 10.50
CA SER A 78 9.34 1.01 10.96
C SER A 78 8.80 0.49 12.28
N ASN A 79 8.92 -0.82 12.48
CA ASN A 79 8.65 -1.51 13.75
C ASN A 79 7.25 -1.25 14.33
N PHE A 80 6.24 -1.02 13.49
CA PHE A 80 4.86 -0.89 13.93
C PHE A 80 4.31 -2.25 14.39
N GLN A 81 3.91 -2.33 15.66
CA GLN A 81 3.47 -3.56 16.31
C GLN A 81 2.01 -3.49 16.70
N LYS A 82 1.18 -4.38 16.16
CA LYS A 82 -0.28 -4.36 16.40
C LYS A 82 -0.99 -3.06 15.98
N GLY A 83 -0.36 -2.28 15.11
CA GLY A 83 -0.93 -1.17 14.35
C GLY A 83 -0.28 -1.15 12.96
N SER A 84 -0.81 -0.34 12.05
CA SER A 84 -0.34 -0.31 10.65
C SER A 84 0.81 0.69 10.46
N GLY A 85 1.58 0.55 9.39
CA GLY A 85 2.52 1.60 9.00
C GLY A 85 1.76 2.88 8.62
N VAL A 86 0.86 2.78 7.64
CA VAL A 86 -0.14 3.81 7.34
C VAL A 86 -1.54 3.21 7.41
N TYR A 87 -2.43 3.86 8.17
CA TYR A 87 -3.84 3.49 8.24
C TYR A 87 -4.72 4.60 7.69
N LEU A 88 -5.41 4.32 6.57
CA LEU A 88 -6.38 5.21 5.94
C LEU A 88 -7.79 4.78 6.39
N VAL A 89 -8.38 5.50 7.33
CA VAL A 89 -9.69 5.19 7.92
C VAL A 89 -10.70 6.21 7.43
N GLY A 90 -11.61 5.81 6.53
CA GLY A 90 -12.56 6.74 5.92
C GLY A 90 -11.88 7.89 5.16
N ALA A 91 -10.60 7.73 4.80
CA ALA A 91 -9.82 8.75 4.12
C ALA A 91 -10.21 8.80 2.63
N ILE A 92 -10.27 10.02 2.08
CA ILE A 92 -10.74 10.25 0.71
C ILE A 92 -9.74 11.12 -0.06
N LYS A 93 -9.31 10.72 -1.25
CA LYS A 93 -8.39 11.52 -2.08
C LYS A 93 -7.09 11.89 -1.35
N CYS A 94 -6.60 11.01 -0.49
CA CYS A 94 -5.29 11.14 0.13
C CYS A 94 -4.23 10.42 -0.70
N THR A 95 -2.97 10.86 -0.56
CA THR A 95 -1.83 10.27 -1.25
C THR A 95 -0.79 9.80 -0.25
N VAL A 96 -0.30 8.57 -0.40
CA VAL A 96 0.86 8.04 0.34
C VAL A 96 1.89 7.62 -0.69
N LYS A 97 3.05 8.27 -0.69
CA LYS A 97 4.05 8.03 -1.72
C LYS A 97 5.49 8.07 -1.24
N ASN A 98 6.35 7.38 -1.98
CA ASN A 98 7.80 7.37 -1.76
C ASN A 98 8.21 6.98 -0.33
N CYS A 99 7.36 6.25 0.39
CA CYS A 99 7.65 5.80 1.75
C CYS A 99 8.28 4.40 1.72
N THR A 100 9.12 4.13 2.73
CA THR A 100 9.63 2.79 3.03
C THR A 100 8.91 2.25 4.26
N LEU A 101 8.21 1.13 4.16
CA LEU A 101 7.46 0.53 5.26
C LEU A 101 8.04 -0.85 5.59
N VAL A 102 8.54 -1.03 6.82
CA VAL A 102 9.42 -2.15 7.14
C VAL A 102 9.26 -2.68 8.57
N ASN A 103 9.46 -3.99 8.74
CA ASN A 103 9.50 -4.68 10.04
C ASN A 103 8.22 -4.52 10.88
N GLY A 104 7.07 -4.37 10.23
CA GLY A 104 5.77 -4.33 10.88
C GLY A 104 5.16 -5.70 11.13
N THR A 105 4.45 -5.88 12.25
CA THR A 105 3.73 -7.14 12.53
C THR A 105 2.27 -7.13 12.07
N TYR A 106 1.83 -6.03 11.44
CA TYR A 106 0.49 -5.76 10.94
C TYR A 106 0.57 -5.20 9.50
N PRO A 107 -0.54 -4.80 8.85
CA PRO A 107 -0.50 -4.18 7.52
C PRO A 107 0.49 -3.02 7.44
N ALA A 108 1.35 -3.02 6.42
CA ALA A 108 2.18 -1.87 6.14
C ALA A 108 1.30 -0.69 5.72
N ILE A 109 0.36 -0.91 4.80
CA ILE A 109 -0.68 0.06 4.47
C ILE A 109 -2.04 -0.62 4.56
N ALA A 110 -2.97 -0.02 5.29
CA ALA A 110 -4.35 -0.47 5.40
C ALA A 110 -5.31 0.63 4.93
N ILE A 111 -6.26 0.29 4.05
CA ILE A 111 -7.35 1.16 3.63
C ILE A 111 -8.68 0.57 4.11
N TYR A 112 -9.34 1.27 5.02
CA TYR A 112 -10.62 0.92 5.65
C TYR A 112 -11.68 1.95 5.27
N GLY A 113 -12.71 1.55 4.53
CA GLY A 113 -13.77 2.46 4.07
C GLY A 113 -13.26 3.71 3.35
N GLY A 114 -12.08 3.62 2.72
CA GLY A 114 -11.44 4.75 2.04
C GLY A 114 -11.76 4.79 0.55
N ALA A 115 -11.81 6.00 -0.01
CA ALA A 115 -12.15 6.22 -1.41
C ALA A 115 -11.13 7.08 -2.17
N ASP A 116 -10.90 6.78 -3.44
CA ASP A 116 -10.10 7.60 -4.35
C ASP A 116 -8.68 7.94 -3.84
N ASN A 117 -8.10 7.11 -2.98
CA ASN A 117 -6.76 7.34 -2.46
C ASN A 117 -5.70 6.82 -3.44
N SER A 118 -4.50 7.41 -3.38
CA SER A 118 -3.36 7.03 -4.21
C SER A 118 -2.21 6.52 -3.34
N ILE A 119 -1.81 5.26 -3.56
CA ILE A 119 -0.67 4.62 -2.90
C ILE A 119 0.41 4.39 -3.97
N LEU A 120 1.46 5.21 -3.96
CA LEU A 120 2.36 5.36 -5.12
C LEU A 120 3.83 5.18 -4.75
N ASN A 121 4.59 4.43 -5.54
CA ASN A 121 6.06 4.36 -5.44
C ASN A 121 6.59 4.02 -4.03
N ASN A 122 5.85 3.24 -3.24
CA ASN A 122 6.29 2.84 -1.91
C ASN A 122 7.11 1.54 -1.96
N VAL A 123 8.05 1.41 -1.03
CA VAL A 123 8.84 0.19 -0.82
C VAL A 123 8.36 -0.48 0.46
N ILE A 124 7.79 -1.68 0.35
CA ILE A 124 7.08 -2.35 1.45
C ILE A 124 7.64 -3.75 1.63
N HIS A 125 8.37 -3.97 2.74
CA HIS A 125 9.02 -5.26 2.94
C HIS A 125 9.22 -5.71 4.37
N HIS A 126 9.34 -7.03 4.54
CA HIS A 126 9.53 -7.64 5.87
C HIS A 126 8.41 -7.26 6.86
N ASN A 127 7.20 -7.01 6.37
CA ASN A 127 6.01 -6.82 7.20
C ASN A 127 5.18 -8.10 7.25
N ALA A 128 4.21 -8.18 8.16
CA ALA A 128 3.25 -9.28 8.13
C ALA A 128 2.42 -9.26 6.85
N LEU A 129 1.89 -8.08 6.52
CA LEU A 129 0.98 -7.83 5.41
C LEU A 129 1.47 -6.59 4.67
N GLY A 130 1.50 -6.62 3.34
CA GLY A 130 1.89 -5.49 2.50
C GLY A 130 0.82 -4.41 2.46
N ILE A 131 -0.03 -4.42 1.43
CA ILE A 131 -1.17 -3.51 1.29
C ILE A 131 -2.48 -4.29 1.48
N VAL A 132 -3.32 -3.79 2.39
CA VAL A 132 -4.61 -4.38 2.71
C VAL A 132 -5.72 -3.38 2.42
N ILE A 133 -6.73 -3.79 1.64
CA ILE A 133 -7.88 -2.96 1.30
C ILE A 133 -9.15 -3.71 1.70
N TYR A 134 -10.01 -3.05 2.47
CA TYR A 134 -11.17 -3.72 3.04
C TYR A 134 -12.32 -2.78 3.41
N TYR A 135 -13.49 -3.37 3.65
CA TYR A 135 -14.75 -2.69 4.03
C TYR A 135 -15.17 -1.57 3.07
N TYR A 136 -15.79 -1.94 1.94
CA TYR A 136 -16.39 -0.98 1.01
C TYR A 136 -15.41 0.11 0.52
N SER A 137 -14.10 -0.17 0.53
CA SER A 137 -13.11 0.76 -0.01
C SER A 137 -13.10 0.68 -1.54
N TYR A 138 -13.09 1.84 -2.21
CA TYR A 138 -13.28 1.92 -3.66
C TYR A 138 -12.52 3.03 -4.35
N GLY A 139 -12.32 2.90 -5.67
CA GLY A 139 -11.68 3.95 -6.47
C GLY A 139 -10.20 4.19 -6.14
N ASN A 140 -9.58 3.37 -5.28
CA ASN A 140 -8.20 3.58 -4.87
C ASN A 140 -7.25 3.13 -5.98
N ILE A 141 -6.14 3.86 -6.13
CA ILE A 141 -5.07 3.58 -7.09
C ILE A 141 -3.82 3.15 -6.32
N ILE A 142 -3.36 1.94 -6.60
CA ILE A 142 -2.18 1.33 -6.02
C ILE A 142 -1.21 1.11 -7.18
N LYS A 143 -0.20 1.97 -7.28
CA LYS A 143 0.63 2.03 -8.48
C LYS A 143 2.12 2.14 -8.21
N ASN A 144 2.92 1.44 -9.00
CA ASN A 144 4.38 1.48 -8.97
C ASN A 144 4.98 1.13 -7.58
N ASN A 145 4.29 0.34 -6.75
CA ASN A 145 4.83 -0.06 -5.45
C ASN A 145 5.68 -1.33 -5.59
N LEU A 146 6.70 -1.43 -4.73
CA LEU A 146 7.58 -2.60 -4.61
C LEU A 146 7.28 -3.32 -3.30
N LEU A 147 6.67 -4.51 -3.38
CA LEU A 147 6.25 -5.29 -2.20
C LEU A 147 7.02 -6.60 -2.13
N TYR A 148 7.81 -6.82 -1.08
CA TYR A 148 8.58 -8.07 -0.98
C TYR A 148 8.86 -8.59 0.41
N LYS A 149 9.07 -9.91 0.50
CA LYS A 149 9.41 -10.61 1.76
C LYS A 149 8.42 -10.33 2.90
N ASN A 150 7.17 -9.97 2.59
CA ASN A 150 6.11 -9.90 3.58
C ASN A 150 5.69 -11.32 3.98
N SER A 151 5.44 -11.56 5.26
CA SER A 151 5.32 -12.91 5.81
C SER A 151 3.98 -13.58 5.55
N THR A 152 2.96 -12.82 5.10
CA THR A 152 1.62 -13.35 4.82
C THR A 152 1.14 -13.02 3.40
N TYR A 153 0.87 -11.74 3.10
CA TYR A 153 0.33 -11.32 1.81
C TYR A 153 1.06 -10.07 1.30
N GLY A 154 1.31 -10.00 -0.01
CA GLY A 154 1.64 -8.74 -0.69
C GLY A 154 0.40 -7.86 -0.76
N PHE A 155 -0.64 -8.31 -1.46
CA PHE A 155 -1.98 -7.71 -1.47
C PHE A 155 -3.02 -8.59 -0.77
N LEU A 156 -3.91 -7.97 0.02
CA LEU A 156 -5.09 -8.62 0.59
C LEU A 156 -6.34 -7.76 0.41
N LEU A 157 -7.38 -8.34 -0.20
CA LEU A 157 -8.67 -7.70 -0.48
C LEU A 157 -9.83 -8.49 0.10
N TYR A 158 -10.79 -7.82 0.77
CA TYR A 158 -11.99 -8.45 1.33
C TYR A 158 -13.08 -7.45 1.72
N ARG A 159 -14.30 -7.92 2.01
CA ARG A 159 -15.44 -7.09 2.48
C ARG A 159 -15.87 -6.01 1.50
N ASN A 160 -16.35 -6.44 0.33
CA ASN A 160 -16.96 -5.62 -0.72
C ASN A 160 -16.09 -4.46 -1.23
N VAL A 161 -14.79 -4.71 -1.40
CA VAL A 161 -13.89 -3.75 -2.06
C VAL A 161 -14.11 -3.78 -3.57
N HIS A 162 -14.29 -2.63 -4.20
CA HIS A 162 -14.70 -2.54 -5.61
C HIS A 162 -14.04 -1.38 -6.35
N HIS A 163 -13.91 -1.47 -7.67
CA HIS A 163 -13.42 -0.38 -8.51
C HIS A 163 -12.03 0.16 -8.11
N ASN A 164 -11.15 -0.69 -7.55
CA ASN A 164 -9.77 -0.32 -7.24
C ASN A 164 -8.82 -0.73 -8.38
N ILE A 165 -7.74 0.02 -8.56
CA ILE A 165 -6.75 -0.19 -9.60
C ILE A 165 -5.41 -0.56 -8.97
N PHE A 166 -4.86 -1.70 -9.37
CA PHE A 166 -3.54 -2.20 -9.00
C PHE A 166 -2.70 -2.28 -10.27
N GLU A 167 -1.85 -1.28 -10.48
CA GLU A 167 -1.13 -1.11 -11.75
C GLU A 167 0.38 -1.00 -11.56
N ASN A 168 1.17 -1.67 -12.41
CA ASN A 168 2.63 -1.53 -12.43
C ASN A 168 3.32 -1.82 -11.08
N ASN A 169 2.72 -2.63 -10.22
CA ASN A 169 3.35 -3.02 -8.96
C ASN A 169 4.25 -4.22 -9.18
N THR A 170 5.33 -4.31 -8.41
CA THR A 170 6.23 -5.47 -8.40
C THR A 170 6.08 -6.17 -7.05
N LEU A 171 5.64 -7.43 -7.06
CA LEU A 171 5.41 -8.26 -5.90
C LEU A 171 6.31 -9.50 -5.98
N PHE A 172 7.16 -9.70 -4.97
CA PHE A 172 8.02 -10.89 -4.96
C PHE A 172 8.40 -11.42 -3.58
N ASN A 173 8.59 -12.73 -3.47
CA ASN A 173 9.00 -13.39 -2.24
C ASN A 173 8.06 -13.11 -1.05
N ASN A 174 6.82 -12.70 -1.28
CA ASN A 174 5.81 -12.67 -0.23
C ASN A 174 5.34 -14.11 0.04
N ALA A 175 4.71 -14.39 1.19
CA ALA A 175 4.18 -15.75 1.40
C ALA A 175 3.13 -16.07 0.32
N ARG A 176 2.17 -15.17 0.11
CA ARG A 176 1.35 -15.11 -1.12
C ARG A 176 1.42 -13.71 -1.70
N GLU A 177 1.42 -13.59 -3.01
CA GLU A 177 1.63 -12.30 -3.67
C GLU A 177 0.34 -11.48 -3.68
N ALA A 178 -0.78 -12.09 -4.08
CA ALA A 178 -2.09 -11.45 -4.04
C ALA A 178 -3.18 -12.42 -3.55
N TYR A 179 -4.06 -11.94 -2.67
CA TYR A 179 -5.15 -12.75 -2.11
C TYR A 179 -6.44 -11.95 -2.03
N THR A 180 -7.50 -12.44 -2.66
CA THR A 180 -8.83 -11.85 -2.61
C THR A 180 -9.82 -12.84 -2.00
N ARG A 181 -10.56 -12.39 -0.98
CA ARG A 181 -11.63 -13.21 -0.38
C ARG A 181 -12.87 -13.30 -1.26
N LYS A 182 -13.73 -14.27 -0.96
CA LYS A 182 -14.96 -14.53 -1.72
C LYS A 182 -15.97 -13.37 -1.74
N ASP A 183 -15.82 -12.40 -0.84
CA ASP A 183 -16.73 -11.28 -0.64
C ASP A 183 -16.21 -9.96 -1.24
N ILE A 184 -15.24 -9.98 -2.16
CA ILE A 184 -14.85 -8.77 -2.90
C ILE A 184 -15.97 -8.29 -3.83
N GLY A 185 -15.99 -6.99 -4.11
CA GLY A 185 -16.93 -6.38 -5.05
C GLY A 185 -16.39 -6.33 -6.48
N GLU A 186 -17.17 -5.71 -7.36
CA GLU A 186 -16.90 -5.63 -8.81
C GLU A 186 -15.81 -4.63 -9.21
N GLY A 187 -15.37 -4.72 -10.47
CA GLY A 187 -14.58 -3.67 -11.10
C GLY A 187 -13.13 -3.52 -10.62
N ASN A 188 -12.58 -4.48 -9.86
CA ASN A 188 -11.18 -4.38 -9.42
C ASN A 188 -10.23 -4.74 -10.57
N LEU A 189 -9.27 -3.88 -10.87
CA LEU A 189 -8.37 -4.03 -12.01
C LEU A 189 -6.95 -4.30 -11.53
N PHE A 190 -6.37 -5.42 -11.96
CA PHE A 190 -4.98 -5.79 -11.74
C PHE A 190 -4.28 -5.85 -13.09
N THR A 191 -3.48 -4.84 -13.41
CA THR A 191 -2.87 -4.72 -14.74
C THR A 191 -1.39 -4.39 -14.68
N ASN A 192 -0.61 -4.93 -15.61
CA ASN A 192 0.81 -4.60 -15.77
C ASN A 192 1.66 -4.84 -14.51
N ASN A 193 1.20 -5.71 -13.59
CA ASN A 193 1.98 -6.04 -12.40
C ASN A 193 2.99 -7.15 -12.73
N ILE A 194 4.09 -7.15 -11.99
CA ILE A 194 5.05 -8.23 -12.01
C ILE A 194 4.93 -9.01 -10.70
N ILE A 195 4.69 -10.32 -10.80
CA ILE A 195 4.42 -11.21 -9.68
C ILE A 195 5.36 -12.41 -9.77
N TYR A 196 6.27 -12.51 -8.80
CA TYR A 196 7.38 -13.47 -8.86
C TYR A 196 7.60 -14.23 -7.54
N ASN A 197 7.73 -15.56 -7.63
CA ASN A 197 8.27 -16.41 -6.57
C ASN A 197 7.61 -16.23 -5.19
N ALA A 198 6.30 -16.43 -5.14
CA ALA A 198 5.60 -16.61 -3.88
C ALA A 198 6.25 -17.73 -3.06
N ARG A 199 6.39 -17.53 -1.74
CA ARG A 199 6.96 -18.54 -0.83
C ARG A 199 5.97 -19.63 -0.43
N GLN A 200 4.68 -19.43 -0.69
CA GLN A 200 3.59 -20.38 -0.45
C GLN A 200 2.64 -20.41 -1.64
N ASN A 201 1.95 -21.53 -1.79
CA ASN A 201 0.98 -21.73 -2.87
C ASN A 201 -0.48 -21.51 -2.40
N PRO A 202 -1.36 -21.12 -3.34
CA PRO A 202 -1.03 -20.56 -4.66
C PRO A 202 -0.50 -19.13 -4.55
N ALA A 203 0.27 -18.66 -5.55
CA ALA A 203 0.88 -17.33 -5.55
C ALA A 203 -0.17 -16.20 -5.58
N ILE A 204 -1.22 -16.40 -6.36
CA ILE A 204 -2.39 -15.53 -6.46
C ILE A 204 -3.60 -16.36 -6.06
N THR A 205 -4.56 -15.77 -5.35
CA THR A 205 -5.81 -16.47 -4.99
C THR A 205 -7.01 -15.56 -5.16
N PHE A 206 -7.99 -16.04 -5.91
CA PHE A 206 -9.38 -15.62 -5.77
C PHE A 206 -10.17 -16.76 -5.12
N GLU A 207 -10.71 -16.55 -3.91
CA GLU A 207 -11.47 -17.58 -3.18
C GLU A 207 -12.80 -17.96 -3.86
N ALA A 208 -13.26 -17.15 -4.81
CA ALA A 208 -14.44 -17.41 -5.64
C ALA A 208 -14.18 -16.87 -7.06
N ALA A 209 -15.09 -17.14 -8.00
CA ALA A 209 -15.03 -16.52 -9.31
C ALA A 209 -14.96 -14.98 -9.18
N PRO A 210 -14.03 -14.30 -9.88
CA PRO A 210 -13.92 -12.85 -9.83
C PRO A 210 -15.28 -12.19 -10.15
N PRO A 211 -15.75 -11.23 -9.34
CA PRO A 211 -16.97 -10.51 -9.64
C PRO A 211 -16.88 -9.77 -10.97
N LYS A 212 -18.04 -9.42 -11.55
CA LYS A 212 -18.15 -8.71 -12.84
C LYS A 212 -17.17 -7.53 -12.92
N GLY A 213 -16.56 -7.34 -14.10
CA GLY A 213 -15.65 -6.24 -14.34
C GLY A 213 -14.31 -6.32 -13.58
N THR A 214 -14.08 -7.38 -12.79
CA THR A 214 -12.75 -7.64 -12.25
C THR A 214 -11.84 -8.11 -13.39
N VAL A 215 -10.70 -7.45 -13.56
CA VAL A 215 -9.75 -7.71 -14.63
C VAL A 215 -8.40 -8.09 -14.05
N PHE A 216 -7.78 -9.12 -14.59
CA PHE A 216 -6.42 -9.54 -14.25
C PHE A 216 -5.58 -9.74 -15.52
N SER A 217 -5.27 -8.65 -16.23
CA SER A 217 -4.71 -8.74 -17.59
C SER A 217 -3.34 -8.07 -17.69
N TYR A 218 -2.50 -8.53 -18.61
CA TYR A 218 -1.16 -7.98 -18.85
C TYR A 218 -0.22 -8.06 -17.64
N ASN A 219 -0.49 -8.98 -16.70
CA ASN A 219 0.42 -9.22 -15.60
C ASN A 219 1.49 -10.23 -16.05
N ASN A 220 2.72 -9.97 -15.64
CA ASN A 220 3.84 -10.89 -15.78
C ASN A 220 3.92 -11.75 -14.51
N ILE A 221 3.62 -13.05 -14.64
CA ILE A 221 3.48 -13.95 -13.50
C ILE A 221 4.44 -15.10 -13.67
N TYR A 222 5.35 -15.27 -12.71
CA TYR A 222 6.22 -16.43 -12.64
C TYR A 222 6.20 -17.03 -11.22
N ALA A 223 5.54 -18.17 -11.08
CA ALA A 223 5.35 -18.87 -9.80
C ALA A 223 6.05 -20.26 -9.84
N PRO A 224 7.38 -20.31 -9.76
CA PRO A 224 8.15 -21.55 -9.97
C PRO A 224 7.90 -22.61 -8.91
N LEU A 225 7.40 -22.22 -7.74
CA LEU A 225 7.15 -23.11 -6.60
C LEU A 225 5.70 -23.60 -6.50
N GLY A 226 4.79 -23.24 -7.43
CA GLY A 226 3.47 -23.88 -7.53
C GLY A 226 2.41 -23.14 -8.36
N THR A 227 1.14 -23.24 -7.97
CA THR A 227 0.01 -22.80 -8.80
C THR A 227 -0.27 -21.30 -8.71
N ILE A 228 -0.69 -20.69 -9.83
CA ILE A 228 -1.10 -19.28 -9.89
C ILE A 228 -2.52 -19.08 -9.30
N GLY A 229 -3.26 -20.16 -9.00
CA GLY A 229 -4.63 -20.09 -8.46
C GLY A 229 -5.65 -19.59 -9.49
N LEU A 230 -6.91 -19.39 -9.07
CA LEU A 230 -7.91 -18.67 -9.87
C LEU A 230 -7.45 -17.22 -9.96
N GLY A 231 -7.35 -16.63 -11.16
CA GLY A 231 -6.87 -15.25 -11.33
C GLY A 231 -6.00 -14.99 -12.56
N ILE A 232 -5.79 -15.95 -13.46
CA ILE A 232 -5.11 -15.69 -14.73
C ILE A 232 -6.11 -15.01 -15.67
N GLY A 233 -5.86 -13.77 -16.09
CA GLY A 233 -6.66 -13.13 -17.13
C GLY A 233 -6.06 -13.30 -18.52
N GLU A 234 -6.86 -12.96 -19.53
CA GLU A 234 -6.69 -13.35 -20.94
C GLU A 234 -5.35 -12.95 -21.58
N HIS A 235 -4.68 -11.93 -21.06
CA HIS A 235 -3.40 -11.41 -21.58
C HIS A 235 -2.23 -11.55 -20.59
N SER A 236 -2.37 -12.37 -19.55
CA SER A 236 -1.28 -12.58 -18.58
C SER A 236 -0.26 -13.57 -19.13
N ILE A 237 1.03 -13.26 -18.96
CA ILE A 237 2.13 -14.15 -19.33
C ILE A 237 2.48 -14.96 -18.08
N SER A 238 2.19 -16.26 -18.08
CA SER A 238 2.42 -17.14 -16.93
C SER A 238 3.81 -17.78 -16.87
N GLU A 239 4.67 -17.47 -17.86
CA GLU A 239 6.06 -17.92 -17.95
C GLU A 239 6.90 -16.83 -18.64
N ASP A 240 7.43 -15.86 -17.88
CA ASP A 240 8.40 -14.89 -18.43
C ASP A 240 9.84 -15.23 -17.98
N PRO A 241 10.69 -15.77 -18.87
CA PRO A 241 12.08 -16.09 -18.57
C PRO A 241 12.98 -14.85 -18.41
N LEU A 242 12.51 -13.65 -18.74
CA LEU A 242 13.27 -12.40 -18.63
C LEU A 242 13.14 -11.72 -17.27
N PHE A 243 12.37 -12.28 -16.33
CA PHE A 243 12.37 -11.77 -14.96
C PHE A 243 13.72 -12.05 -14.28
N VAL A 244 14.61 -11.06 -14.28
CA VAL A 244 15.88 -11.12 -13.56
C VAL A 244 15.62 -10.88 -12.08
N SER A 245 15.78 -11.92 -11.26
CA SER A 245 15.71 -11.84 -9.80
C SER A 245 16.68 -10.77 -9.26
N LEU A 246 16.19 -9.81 -8.46
CA LEU A 246 17.04 -8.83 -7.75
C LEU A 246 18.04 -9.48 -6.76
N GLN A 247 17.96 -10.79 -6.52
CA GLN A 247 19.00 -11.51 -5.75
C GLN A 247 20.29 -11.74 -6.53
N SER A 248 20.30 -11.61 -7.86
CA SER A 248 21.53 -11.76 -8.67
C SER A 248 22.39 -10.48 -8.73
N CYS A 249 22.00 -9.40 -8.05
CA CYS A 249 22.75 -8.14 -8.05
C CYS A 249 23.76 -7.98 -6.88
N HIS A 250 24.04 -9.05 -6.11
CA HIS A 250 25.25 -9.07 -5.28
C HIS A 250 26.44 -9.55 -6.12
N GLY A 251 26.86 -8.70 -7.05
CA GLY A 251 28.21 -8.78 -7.59
C GLY A 251 29.20 -8.50 -6.46
N THR A 252 30.03 -9.49 -6.17
CA THR A 252 31.30 -9.29 -5.47
C THR A 252 32.05 -8.11 -6.08
N VAL A 253 32.29 -7.08 -5.26
CA VAL A 253 33.39 -6.13 -5.47
C VAL A 253 34.67 -6.80 -5.01
#